data_AF-A0A258LQA0-F1
#
_entry.id   AF-A0A258LQA0-F1
#
_cell.length_a   1.000
_cell.length_b   1.000
_cell.length_c   1.000
_cell.angle_alpha   90.00
_cell.angle_beta   90.00
_cell.angle_gamma   90.00
#
_symmetry.space_group_name_H-M   'P 1'
#
loop_
_entity.id
_entity.type
_entity.pdbx_description
1 polymer ?
#
loop_
_entity_poly.entity_id
_entity_poly.type
_entity_poly.pdbx_seq_one_letter_code
_entity_poly.pdbx_strand_id
1 'polypeptide(L)' 'LTVDLEKQQVITPDGTAYSFDVAPFRKHCLINGLDDIGLTLQHADKIKAYEAERILKMPWLTTQLP' A
#
# COMPACT_ATOMS: atom_id res chain seq x y z
N LEU A 1 -5.29 0.89 -27.77
CA LEU A 1 -6.05 1.36 -26.59
C LEU A 1 -5.05 1.50 -25.46
N THR A 2 -4.95 2.68 -24.85
CA THR A 2 -4.03 2.96 -23.75
C THR A 2 -4.85 3.46 -22.56
N VAL A 3 -4.54 2.97 -21.36
CA VAL A 3 -5.17 3.44 -20.11
C VAL A 3 -4.09 4.10 -19.28
N ASP A 4 -4.16 5.42 -19.16
CA ASP A 4 -3.22 6.25 -18.40
C ASP A 4 -3.87 6.59 -17.05
N LEU A 5 -3.47 5.88 -16.00
CA LEU A 5 -4.00 6.09 -14.66
C LEU A 5 -3.48 7.40 -14.01
N GLU A 6 -2.28 7.86 -14.38
CA GLU A 6 -1.72 9.10 -13.85
C GLU A 6 -2.53 10.31 -14.33
N LYS A 7 -2.91 10.33 -15.61
CA LYS A 7 -3.78 11.36 -16.21
C LYS A 7 -5.27 11.05 -16.05
N GLN A 8 -5.61 9.83 -15.61
CA GLN A 8 -6.97 9.31 -15.54
C GLN A 8 -7.70 9.41 -16.89
N GLN A 9 -7.06 8.89 -17.94
CA GLN A 9 -7.58 8.90 -19.30
C GLN A 9 -7.53 7.52 -19.95
N VAL A 10 -8.56 7.23 -20.74
CA VAL A 10 -8.56 6.14 -21.72
C VAL A 10 -8.35 6.77 -23.10
N ILE A 11 -7.28 6.36 -23.79
CA ILE A 11 -6.88 6.89 -25.10
C ILE A 11 -7.11 5.80 -26.15
N THR A 12 -7.99 6.07 -27.11
CA THR A 12 -8.31 5.15 -28.21
C THR A 12 -7.21 5.18 -29.28
N PRO A 13 -7.16 4.17 -30.19
CA PRO A 13 -6.11 4.10 -31.23
C PRO A 13 -6.06 5.30 -32.18
N ASP A 14 -7.17 6.01 -32.35
CA ASP A 14 -7.28 7.25 -33.13
C ASP A 14 -6.87 8.51 -32.36
N GLY A 15 -6.47 8.38 -31.09
CA GLY A 15 -6.00 9.47 -30.24
C GLY A 15 -7.08 10.18 -29.41
N THR A 16 -8.35 9.79 -29.54
CA THR A 16 -9.42 10.36 -28.71
C THR A 16 -9.23 9.99 -27.23
N ALA A 17 -9.34 10.97 -26.34
CA ALA A 17 -9.12 10.79 -24.90
C ALA A 17 -10.43 10.96 -24.10
N TYR A 18 -10.72 9.99 -23.25
CA TYR A 18 -11.88 9.99 -22.35
C TYR A 18 -11.41 10.03 -20.90
N SER A 19 -11.90 10.98 -20.12
CA SER A 19 -11.54 11.11 -18.71
C SER A 19 -12.35 10.15 -17.85
N PHE A 20 -11.76 9.67 -16.77
CA PHE A 20 -12.43 8.91 -15.72
C PHE A 20 -11.96 9.38 -14.35
N ASP A 21 -12.70 8.98 -13.31
CA ASP A 21 -12.33 9.28 -11.93
C ASP A 21 -12.06 8.00 -11.14
N VAL A 22 -11.04 8.06 -10.29
CA VAL A 22 -10.75 7.04 -9.28
C VAL A 22 -10.48 7.74 -7.94
N ALA A 23 -10.90 7.09 -6.85
CA ALA A 23 -10.61 7.59 -5.52
C ALA A 23 -9.09 7.79 -5.32
N PRO A 24 -8.62 8.93 -4.77
CA PRO A 24 -7.19 9.24 -4.67
C PRO A 24 -6.35 8.15 -4.01
N PHE A 25 -6.89 7.53 -2.95
CA PHE A 25 -6.23 6.42 -2.27
C PHE A 25 -6.04 5.20 -3.17
N ARG A 26 -7.08 4.81 -3.95
CA ARG A 26 -6.97 3.70 -4.90
C ARG A 26 -5.97 4.00 -6.01
N LYS A 27 -5.96 5.24 -6.53
CA LYS A 27 -4.95 5.68 -7.51
C LYS A 27 -3.55 5.52 -6.94
N HIS A 28 -3.31 6.00 -5.72
CA HIS A 28 -2.03 5.86 -5.04
C HIS A 28 -1.61 4.38 -4.94
N CYS A 29 -2.50 3.50 -4.48
CA CYS A 29 -2.20 2.07 -4.37
C CYS A 29 -1.87 1.44 -5.72
N LEU A 30 -2.67 1.71 -6.75
CA LEU A 30 -2.46 1.15 -8.10
C LEU A 30 -1.15 1.65 -8.75
N ILE A 31 -0.82 2.94 -8.58
CA ILE A 31 0.42 3.52 -9.13
C ILE A 31 1.66 2.97 -8.42
N ASN A 32 1.59 2.74 -7.11
CA ASN A 32 2.74 2.29 -6.31
C ASN A 32 2.78 0.77 -6.12
N GLY A 33 1.85 0.02 -6.70
CA GLY A 33 1.76 -1.44 -6.54
C GLY A 33 1.47 -1.89 -5.11
N LEU A 34 0.69 -1.11 -4.35
CA LEU A 34 0.38 -1.38 -2.94
C LEU A 34 -0.90 -2.19 -2.81
N ASP A 35 -0.82 -3.28 -2.06
CA ASP A 35 -1.95 -4.01 -1.48
C ASP A 35 -1.99 -3.82 0.05
N ASP A 36 -2.88 -4.52 0.74
CA ASP A 36 -3.00 -4.41 2.21
C ASP A 36 -1.70 -4.79 2.94
N ILE A 37 -0.96 -5.76 2.42
CA ILE A 37 0.34 -6.16 2.96
C ILE A 37 1.38 -5.07 2.70
N GLY A 38 1.47 -4.55 1.47
CA GLY A 38 2.37 -3.47 1.08
C GLY A 38 2.13 -2.20 1.90
N LEU A 39 0.87 -1.83 2.11
CA LEU A 39 0.48 -0.73 3.00
C LEU A 39 0.95 -0.97 4.44
N THR A 40 0.80 -2.20 4.95
CA THR A 40 1.28 -2.57 6.28
C THR A 40 2.82 -2.48 6.36
N LEU A 41 3.52 -2.93 5.33
CA LEU A 41 4.99 -2.92 5.27
C LEU A 41 5.59 -1.51 5.19
N GLN A 42 4.84 -0.51 4.74
CA GLN A 42 5.24 0.90 4.86
C GLN A 42 5.43 1.35 6.32
N HIS A 43 4.94 0.57 7.28
CA HIS A 43 5.10 0.82 8.72
C HIS A 43 6.07 -0.14 9.39
N ALA A 44 6.84 -0.93 8.64
CA ALA A 44 7.71 -1.98 9.17
C ALA A 44 8.62 -1.50 10.33
N ASP A 45 9.23 -0.32 10.22
CA ASP A 45 10.12 0.17 11.27
C ASP A 45 9.37 0.63 12.53
N LYS A 46 8.17 1.18 12.38
CA LYS A 46 7.29 1.50 13.53
C LYS A 46 6.81 0.23 14.22
N ILE A 47 6.46 -0.80 13.44
CA ILE A 47 6.06 -2.12 13.96
C ILE A 47 7.23 -2.72 14.74
N LYS A 48 8.44 -2.76 14.16
CA LYS A 48 9.65 -3.25 14.86
C LYS A 48 9.92 -2.51 16.17
N ALA A 49 9.84 -1.17 16.15
CA ALA A 49 10.07 -0.36 17.34
C ALA A 49 9.04 -0.65 18.45
N TYR A 50 7.77 -0.73 18.07
CA TYR A 50 6.69 -1.10 18.97
C TYR A 50 6.88 -2.52 19.55
N GLU A 51 7.22 -3.50 18.71
CA GLU A 51 7.45 -4.88 19.15
C GLU A 51 8.64 -5.00 20.11
N ALA A 52 9.74 -4.29 19.84
CA ALA A 52 10.88 -4.23 20.74
C ALA A 52 10.50 -3.67 22.12
N GLU A 53 9.75 -2.57 22.17
CA GLU A 53 9.25 -1.99 23.42
C GLU A 53 8.28 -2.96 24.14
N ARG A 54 7.40 -3.60 23.38
CA ARG A 54 6.38 -4.52 23.91
C ARG A 54 7.02 -5.73 24.59
N ILE A 55 8.08 -6.30 24.02
CA ILE A 55 8.82 -7.42 24.63
C ILE A 55 9.43 -7.03 25.98
N LEU A 56 9.98 -5.82 26.10
CA LEU A 56 10.52 -5.31 27.38
C LEU A 56 9.44 -5.13 28.44
N LYS A 57 8.25 -4.65 28.05
CA LYS A 57 7.11 -4.44 28.96
C LYS A 57 6.38 -5.73 29.31
N MET A 58 6.43 -6.74 28.46
CA MET A 58 5.68 -7.99 28.59
C MET A 58 6.60 -9.21 28.44
N PRO A 59 7.42 -9.54 29.46
CA PRO A 59 8.44 -10.58 29.36
C PRO A 59 7.90 -12.00 29.06
N TRP A 60 6.62 -12.27 29.31
CA TRP A 60 5.99 -13.55 28.98
C TRP A 60 5.77 -13.77 27.46
N LEU A 61 5.93 -12.74 26.63
CA LEU A 61 5.81 -12.86 25.17
C LEU A 61 6.98 -13.62 24.54
N THR A 62 8.14 -13.67 25.20
CA THR A 62 9.33 -14.39 24.73
C THR A 62 9.40 -15.83 25.22
N THR A 63 8.39 -16.31 25.96
CA THR A 63 8.33 -17.69 26.41
C THR A 63 8.07 -18.61 25.22
N GLN A 64 9.11 -19.32 24.78
CA GLN A 64 8.91 -20.46 23.88
C GLN A 64 8.27 -21.59 24.69
N LEU A 65 7.12 -22.07 24.22
CA LEU A 65 6.54 -23.31 24.71
C LEU A 65 7.47 -24.47 24.30
N PRO A 66 7.68 -25.47 25.18
CA PRO A 66 8.55 -26.62 24.90
C PRO A 66 8.07 -27.46 23.71
#